data_AF-A0A731TQT4-F1
#
_entry.id   AF-A0A731TQT4-F1
#
_cell.length_a   1.000
_cell.length_b   1.000
_cell.length_c   1.000
_cell.angle_alpha   90.00
_cell.angle_beta   90.00
_cell.angle_gamma   90.00
#
_symmetry.space_group_name_H-M   'P 1'
#
loop_
_entity.id
_entity.type
_entity.pdbx_description
1 polymer ?
#
loop_
_entity_poly.entity_id
_entity_poly.type
_entity_poly.pdbx_seq_one_letter_code
_entity_poly.pdbx_strand_id
1 'polypeptide(L)'
;MHILAPEWQEHAEEGWLGQELKGTGFVYADHACLWRTQALLRQYGEIRMPDNARDLVDGVYEQKIAAPADLKTFSDIAFGKVLSQRSVAAQNLLRHDLGYDRESSDFLWDKDREFSTRLGEESVDVYLARKGIDGQVRPLVDEIDFCWEKSRLSVRKSWWQKNSGTFQCPDEETLTCFRKRHHRPSGHIVLVSEMGEASYYSKRFGLV
;
A
#
# COMPACT_ATOMS: atom_id res chain seq x y z
N MET A 1 14.10 -9.62 21.27
CA MET A 1 13.17 -9.43 20.12
C MET A 1 12.08 -10.47 20.24
N HIS A 2 10.81 -10.10 20.14
CA HIS A 2 9.69 -11.05 20.13
C HIS A 2 9.02 -10.98 18.76
N ILE A 3 8.74 -12.15 18.17
CA ILE A 3 8.10 -12.26 16.86
C ILE A 3 6.74 -12.91 17.08
N LEU A 4 5.68 -12.22 16.65
CA LEU A 4 4.35 -12.83 16.52
C LEU A 4 4.34 -13.67 15.24
N ALA A 5 4.07 -14.96 15.38
CA ALA A 5 4.02 -15.93 14.29
C ALA A 5 2.87 -16.91 14.55
N PRO A 6 2.32 -17.55 13.50
CA PRO A 6 1.42 -18.68 13.71
C PRO A 6 2.14 -19.81 14.44
N GLU A 7 1.37 -20.75 14.98
CA GLU A 7 1.94 -21.97 15.56
C GLU A 7 2.77 -22.72 14.50
N TRP A 8 3.97 -23.16 14.90
CA TRP A 8 4.87 -23.85 13.98
C TRP A 8 4.29 -25.22 13.59
N GLN A 9 4.20 -25.46 12.29
CA GLN A 9 3.78 -26.75 11.72
C GLN A 9 4.78 -27.15 10.64
N GLU A 10 5.40 -28.32 10.80
CA GLU A 10 6.36 -28.84 9.82
C GLU A 10 5.69 -29.10 8.46
N HIS A 11 4.44 -29.55 8.48
CA HIS A 11 3.60 -29.80 7.32
C HIS A 11 2.42 -28.82 7.33
N ALA A 12 2.72 -27.52 7.18
CA ALA A 12 1.70 -26.47 7.19
C ALA A 12 0.74 -26.61 6.00
N GLU A 13 -0.55 -26.64 6.29
CA GLU A 13 -1.64 -26.75 5.31
C GLU A 13 -2.13 -25.38 4.84
N GLU A 14 -3.09 -25.39 3.90
CA GLU A 14 -3.80 -24.17 3.51
C GLU A 14 -4.46 -23.50 4.73
N GLY A 15 -4.28 -22.18 4.85
CA GLY A 15 -4.84 -21.42 5.96
C GLY A 15 -4.00 -21.43 7.25
N TRP A 16 -2.78 -21.97 7.20
CA TRP A 16 -1.83 -22.03 8.32
C TRP A 16 -1.63 -20.71 9.11
N LEU A 17 -1.72 -19.55 8.43
CA LEU A 17 -1.64 -18.25 9.12
C LEU A 17 -2.78 -18.00 10.12
N GLY A 18 -3.88 -18.73 10.03
CA GLY A 18 -5.04 -18.56 10.90
C GLY A 18 -5.83 -17.28 10.63
N GLN A 19 -6.86 -17.04 11.45
CA GLN A 19 -7.67 -15.83 11.34
C GLN A 19 -6.94 -14.61 11.89
N GLU A 20 -6.09 -14.82 12.90
CA GLU A 20 -5.35 -13.79 13.61
C GLU A 20 -4.35 -13.07 12.69
N LEU A 21 -3.75 -13.80 11.73
CA LEU A 21 -2.76 -13.25 10.79
C LEU A 21 -3.26 -13.22 9.35
N LYS A 22 -4.58 -13.29 9.13
CA LYS A 22 -5.19 -13.17 7.80
C LYS A 22 -4.76 -11.90 7.06
N GLY A 23 -4.63 -10.78 7.77
CA GLY A 23 -4.14 -9.52 7.20
C GLY A 23 -2.70 -9.62 6.70
N THR A 24 -1.84 -10.34 7.42
CA THR A 24 -0.46 -10.65 6.98
C THR A 24 -0.47 -11.45 5.69
N GLY A 25 -1.33 -12.48 5.60
CA GLY A 25 -1.45 -13.30 4.40
C GLY A 25 -1.98 -12.56 3.17
N PHE A 26 -2.72 -11.47 3.37
CA PHE A 26 -3.15 -10.58 2.28
C PHE A 26 -2.00 -9.73 1.74
N VAL A 27 -1.14 -9.22 2.64
CA VAL A 27 0.02 -8.38 2.25
C VAL A 27 1.16 -9.22 1.70
N TYR A 28 1.45 -10.35 2.35
CA TYR A 28 2.49 -11.31 1.96
C TYR A 28 1.83 -12.56 1.39
N ALA A 29 1.43 -12.50 0.12
CA ALA A 29 0.69 -13.57 -0.54
C ALA A 29 1.48 -14.89 -0.71
N ASP A 30 2.82 -14.83 -0.70
CA ASP A 30 3.66 -16.03 -0.69
C ASP A 30 3.78 -16.58 0.73
N HIS A 31 2.86 -17.48 1.12
CA HIS A 31 2.85 -18.07 2.46
C HIS A 31 4.02 -19.04 2.67
N ALA A 32 4.56 -19.64 1.60
CA ALA A 32 5.75 -20.48 1.69
C ALA A 32 6.99 -19.66 2.12
N CYS A 33 7.10 -18.42 1.68
CA CYS A 33 8.13 -17.48 2.14
C CYS A 33 8.03 -17.20 3.65
N LEU A 34 6.82 -16.98 4.17
CA LEU A 34 6.60 -16.79 5.61
C LEU A 34 6.95 -18.05 6.41
N TRP A 35 6.58 -19.22 5.90
CA TRP A 35 6.92 -20.49 6.51
C TRP A 35 8.43 -20.72 6.58
N ARG A 36 9.17 -20.49 5.47
CA ARG A 36 10.65 -20.59 5.45
C ARG A 36 11.30 -19.62 6.43
N THR A 37 10.74 -18.41 6.55
CA THR A 37 11.23 -17.41 7.50
C THR A 37 11.15 -17.96 8.93
N GLN A 38 10.00 -18.52 9.32
CA GLN A 38 9.86 -19.13 10.65
C GLN A 38 10.75 -20.36 10.82
N ALA A 39 10.88 -21.21 9.79
CA ALA A 39 11.74 -22.39 9.81
C ALA A 39 13.21 -22.01 10.10
N LEU A 40 13.74 -21.04 9.37
CA LEU A 40 15.12 -20.57 9.54
C LEU A 40 15.34 -19.90 10.89
N LEU A 41 14.41 -19.04 11.34
CA LEU A 41 14.52 -18.42 12.65
C LEU A 41 14.53 -19.44 13.79
N ARG A 42 13.77 -20.53 13.66
CA ARG A 42 13.80 -21.65 14.62
C ARG A 42 15.11 -22.45 14.52
N GLN A 43 15.60 -22.70 13.32
CA GLN A 43 16.84 -23.43 13.08
C GLN A 43 18.06 -22.70 13.66
N TYR A 44 18.17 -21.39 13.42
CA TYR A 44 19.30 -20.59 13.91
C TYR A 44 19.16 -20.21 15.38
N GLY A 45 17.94 -19.96 15.86
CA GLY A 45 17.67 -19.55 17.24
C GLY A 45 18.13 -18.11 17.59
N GLU A 46 18.89 -17.47 16.71
CA GLU A 46 19.39 -16.11 16.86
C GLU A 46 19.57 -15.41 15.51
N ILE A 47 19.61 -14.07 15.55
CA ILE A 47 20.01 -13.24 14.42
C ILE A 47 21.34 -12.59 14.82
N ARG A 48 22.44 -13.06 14.25
CA ARG A 48 23.80 -12.57 14.50
C ARG A 48 24.26 -11.75 13.31
N MET A 49 24.30 -10.43 13.50
CA MET A 49 24.74 -9.51 12.46
C MET A 49 26.26 -9.26 12.57
N PRO A 50 27.02 -9.27 11.46
CA PRO A 50 26.60 -9.60 10.09
C PRO A 50 26.62 -11.11 9.77
N ASP A 51 27.15 -11.93 10.68
CA ASP A 51 27.56 -13.32 10.46
C ASP A 51 26.54 -14.20 9.73
N ASN A 52 25.28 -14.24 10.20
CA ASN A 52 24.23 -15.09 9.60
C ASN A 52 23.19 -14.31 8.78
N ALA A 53 23.43 -13.03 8.52
CA ALA A 53 22.46 -12.17 7.84
C ALA A 53 22.11 -12.67 6.43
N ARG A 54 23.13 -13.05 5.64
CA ARG A 54 22.92 -13.58 4.29
C ARG A 54 22.22 -14.93 4.31
N ASP A 55 22.61 -15.82 5.21
CA ASP A 55 21.99 -17.15 5.29
C ASP A 55 20.49 -17.06 5.61
N LEU A 56 20.09 -16.14 6.49
CA LEU A 56 18.68 -15.90 6.81
C LEU A 56 17.90 -15.33 5.60
N VAL A 57 18.48 -14.42 4.83
CA VAL A 57 17.81 -13.82 3.66
C VAL A 57 17.78 -14.80 2.48
N ASP A 58 18.93 -15.32 2.09
CA ASP A 58 19.10 -16.21 0.95
C ASP A 58 18.37 -17.53 1.20
N GLY A 59 18.35 -18.03 2.45
CA GLY A 59 17.61 -19.23 2.82
C GLY A 59 16.10 -19.13 2.50
N VAL A 60 15.50 -17.96 2.67
CA VAL A 60 14.08 -17.72 2.37
C VAL A 60 13.85 -17.58 0.87
N TYR A 61 14.62 -16.72 0.19
CA TYR A 61 14.34 -16.31 -1.19
C TYR A 61 14.93 -17.25 -2.24
N GLU A 62 16.08 -17.88 -1.98
CA GLU A 62 16.64 -18.93 -2.85
C GLU A 62 15.98 -20.29 -2.59
N GLN A 63 14.98 -20.34 -1.70
CA GLN A 63 14.20 -21.54 -1.39
C GLN A 63 15.08 -22.73 -0.95
N LYS A 64 16.14 -22.46 -0.18
CA LYS A 64 17.10 -23.48 0.29
C LYS A 64 16.42 -24.56 1.15
N ILE A 65 15.31 -24.22 1.78
CA ILE A 65 14.42 -25.15 2.48
C ILE A 65 13.13 -25.31 1.66
N ALA A 66 12.80 -26.55 1.32
CA ALA A 66 11.55 -26.88 0.67
C ALA A 66 10.39 -26.56 1.62
N ALA A 67 9.44 -25.74 1.16
CA ALA A 67 8.21 -25.49 1.89
C ALA A 67 7.22 -26.66 1.70
N PRO A 68 6.26 -26.83 2.61
CA PRO A 68 5.17 -27.79 2.47
C PRO A 68 4.45 -27.64 1.12
N ALA A 69 4.09 -28.78 0.51
CA ALA A 69 3.48 -28.82 -0.81
C ALA A 69 2.18 -28.00 -0.89
N ASP A 70 1.41 -27.99 0.20
CA ASP A 70 0.13 -27.26 0.27
C ASP A 70 0.32 -25.73 0.21
N LEU A 71 1.48 -25.22 0.60
CA LEU A 71 1.82 -23.79 0.48
C LEU A 71 2.40 -23.43 -0.88
N LYS A 72 2.81 -24.43 -1.69
CA LYS A 72 3.45 -24.19 -3.00
C LYS A 72 2.51 -23.50 -3.97
N THR A 73 1.23 -23.85 -3.95
CA THR A 73 0.20 -23.22 -4.81
C THR A 73 0.13 -21.70 -4.58
N PHE A 74 0.19 -21.24 -3.33
CA PHE A 74 0.20 -19.81 -3.00
C PHE A 74 1.47 -19.11 -3.51
N SER A 75 2.62 -19.77 -3.37
CA SER A 75 3.90 -19.27 -3.88
C SER A 75 3.88 -19.14 -5.41
N ASP A 76 3.35 -20.15 -6.12
CA ASP A 76 3.23 -20.15 -7.58
C ASP A 76 2.29 -19.03 -8.08
N ILE A 77 1.15 -18.82 -7.42
CA ILE A 77 0.21 -17.72 -7.73
C ILE A 77 0.88 -16.35 -7.50
N ALA A 78 1.56 -16.18 -6.35
CA ALA A 78 2.28 -14.95 -6.03
C ALA A 78 3.38 -14.67 -7.06
N PHE A 79 4.14 -15.69 -7.46
CA PHE A 79 5.16 -15.59 -8.49
C PHE A 79 4.57 -15.26 -9.87
N GLY A 80 3.44 -15.86 -10.24
CA GLY A 80 2.72 -15.52 -11.46
C GLY A 80 2.31 -14.04 -11.52
N LYS A 81 1.87 -13.47 -10.40
CA LYS A 81 1.58 -12.03 -10.29
C LYS A 81 2.84 -11.18 -10.50
N VAL A 82 3.97 -11.57 -9.94
CA VAL A 82 5.26 -10.90 -10.17
C VAL A 82 5.66 -10.95 -11.65
N LEU A 83 5.51 -12.10 -12.31
CA LEU A 83 5.79 -12.23 -13.74
C LEU A 83 4.89 -11.33 -14.59
N SER A 84 3.59 -11.27 -14.28
CA SER A 84 2.65 -10.36 -14.95
C SER A 84 3.07 -8.89 -14.79
N GLN A 85 3.40 -8.47 -13.57
CA GLN A 85 3.89 -7.11 -13.29
C GLN A 85 5.18 -6.80 -14.05
N ARG A 86 6.13 -7.75 -14.11
CA ARG A 86 7.38 -7.59 -14.88
C ARG A 86 7.12 -7.43 -16.37
N SER A 87 6.16 -8.18 -16.92
CA SER A 87 5.77 -8.07 -18.33
C SER A 87 5.20 -6.69 -18.66
N VAL A 88 4.28 -6.20 -17.82
CA VAL A 88 3.72 -4.83 -17.97
C VAL A 88 4.81 -3.77 -17.82
N ALA A 89 5.71 -3.93 -16.86
CA ALA A 89 6.83 -3.01 -16.68
C ALA A 89 7.74 -2.99 -17.90
N ALA A 90 8.07 -4.15 -18.47
CA ALA A 90 8.93 -4.26 -19.65
C ALA A 90 8.36 -3.52 -20.86
N GLN A 91 7.03 -3.55 -21.07
CA GLN A 91 6.37 -2.77 -22.12
C GLN A 91 6.50 -1.26 -21.90
N ASN A 92 6.60 -0.81 -20.65
CA ASN A 92 6.75 0.61 -20.32
C ASN A 92 8.21 1.09 -20.33
N LEU A 93 9.18 0.20 -20.51
CA LEU A 93 10.60 0.57 -20.58
C LEU A 93 10.95 1.17 -21.94
N LEU A 94 11.89 2.09 -21.93
CA LEU A 94 12.52 2.57 -23.15
C LEU A 94 13.48 1.51 -23.70
N ARG A 95 13.49 1.36 -25.01
CA ARG A 95 14.47 0.57 -25.76
C ARG A 95 15.81 1.27 -25.77
N HIS A 96 16.63 0.96 -24.77
CA HIS A 96 17.93 1.59 -24.57
C HIS A 96 18.88 1.41 -25.76
N ASP A 97 18.76 0.31 -26.51
CA ASP A 97 19.53 0.01 -27.71
C ASP A 97 19.33 1.03 -28.85
N LEU A 98 18.21 1.73 -28.87
CA LEU A 98 17.88 2.74 -29.90
C LEU A 98 18.35 4.16 -29.52
N GLY A 99 18.84 4.37 -28.29
CA GLY A 99 19.27 5.69 -27.84
C GLY A 99 18.12 6.71 -27.73
N TYR A 100 18.41 7.98 -27.99
CA TYR A 100 17.42 9.07 -27.97
C TYR A 100 16.64 9.16 -29.28
N ASP A 101 15.91 8.09 -29.62
CA ASP A 101 15.06 8.02 -30.80
C ASP A 101 13.57 8.07 -30.43
N ARG A 102 12.71 8.58 -31.31
CA ARG A 102 11.27 8.61 -31.06
C ARG A 102 10.67 7.21 -30.97
N GLU A 103 11.23 6.28 -31.74
CA GLU A 103 10.88 4.86 -31.78
C GLU A 103 11.46 4.08 -30.58
N SER A 104 12.20 4.74 -29.68
CA SER A 104 12.70 4.10 -28.46
C SER A 104 11.59 3.77 -27.44
N SER A 105 10.34 4.16 -27.73
CA SER A 105 9.15 3.84 -26.95
C SER A 105 8.08 3.28 -27.88
N ASP A 106 7.48 2.16 -27.50
CA ASP A 106 6.37 1.52 -28.23
C ASP A 106 5.10 2.40 -28.31
N PHE A 107 5.07 3.53 -27.59
CA PHE A 107 3.93 4.45 -27.51
C PHE A 107 4.23 5.85 -28.06
N LEU A 108 5.38 6.06 -28.72
CA LEU A 108 5.72 7.30 -29.43
C LEU A 108 5.56 8.60 -28.60
N TRP A 109 5.73 8.52 -27.28
CA TRP A 109 5.58 9.63 -26.33
C TRP A 109 4.15 10.20 -26.24
N ASP A 110 3.15 9.32 -26.32
CA ASP A 110 1.74 9.65 -26.06
C ASP A 110 1.57 10.38 -24.72
N LYS A 111 0.97 11.57 -24.76
CA LYS A 111 0.78 12.46 -23.61
C LYS A 111 -0.35 12.02 -22.69
N ASP A 112 -1.27 11.19 -23.19
CA ASP A 112 -2.42 10.72 -22.44
C ASP A 112 -2.13 9.43 -21.66
N ARG A 113 -0.90 8.90 -21.78
CA ARG A 113 -0.48 7.67 -21.14
C ARG A 113 0.26 7.96 -19.83
N GLU A 114 -0.34 7.54 -18.73
CA GLU A 114 0.23 7.70 -17.40
C GLU A 114 1.22 6.55 -17.11
N PHE A 115 2.50 6.89 -16.95
CA PHE A 115 3.55 5.92 -16.61
C PHE A 115 3.83 5.97 -15.11
N SER A 116 3.39 4.95 -14.38
CA SER A 116 3.77 4.81 -12.97
C SER A 116 5.11 4.07 -12.84
N THR A 117 6.03 4.62 -12.06
CA THR A 117 7.28 3.94 -11.67
C THR A 117 7.08 2.94 -10.52
N ARG A 118 5.87 2.88 -9.95
CA ARG A 118 5.47 1.91 -8.93
C ARG A 118 4.19 1.18 -9.34
N LEU A 119 4.28 -0.14 -9.49
CA LEU A 119 3.10 -1.00 -9.58
C LEU A 119 2.53 -1.19 -8.16
N GLY A 120 1.82 -0.17 -7.69
CA GLY A 120 1.15 -0.14 -6.40
C GLY A 120 -0.36 -0.01 -6.54
N GLU A 121 -1.09 -0.20 -5.44
CA GLU A 121 -2.51 0.15 -5.40
C GLU A 121 -2.67 1.66 -5.56
N GLU A 122 -3.60 2.07 -6.42
CA GLU A 122 -3.94 3.48 -6.58
C GLU A 122 -4.41 4.08 -5.24
N SER A 123 -3.93 5.28 -4.94
CA SER A 123 -4.36 6.03 -3.77
C SER A 123 -5.10 7.30 -4.17
N VAL A 124 -5.92 7.79 -3.24
CA VAL A 124 -6.60 9.07 -3.36
C VAL A 124 -6.21 9.95 -2.18
N ASP A 125 -6.14 11.25 -2.44
CA ASP A 125 -5.83 12.25 -1.43
C ASP A 125 -7.13 12.74 -0.77
N VAL A 126 -7.22 12.55 0.54
CA VAL A 126 -8.33 12.96 1.39
C VAL A 126 -7.85 14.04 2.35
N TYR A 127 -8.53 15.17 2.37
CA TYR A 127 -8.20 16.33 3.20
C TYR A 127 -9.22 16.43 4.33
N LEU A 128 -8.73 16.43 5.57
CA LEU A 128 -9.57 16.62 6.75
C LEU A 128 -9.83 18.10 6.96
N ALA A 129 -11.10 18.48 7.13
CA ALA A 129 -11.50 19.87 7.30
C ALA A 129 -12.55 20.02 8.42
N ARG A 130 -12.55 21.17 9.08
CA ARG A 130 -13.66 21.64 9.92
C ARG A 130 -14.57 22.54 9.10
N LYS A 131 -15.86 22.52 9.40
CA LYS A 131 -16.82 23.49 8.86
C LYS A 131 -16.97 24.63 9.85
N GLY A 132 -16.47 25.81 9.49
CA GLY A 132 -16.60 27.02 10.29
C GLY A 132 -18.04 27.50 10.39
N ILE A 133 -18.30 28.37 11.37
CA ILE A 133 -19.61 29.00 11.62
C ILE A 133 -20.08 29.84 10.42
N ASP A 134 -19.14 30.36 9.64
CA ASP A 134 -19.35 31.08 8.38
C ASP A 134 -19.67 30.16 7.19
N GLY A 135 -19.76 28.84 7.42
CA GLY A 135 -19.97 27.82 6.41
C GLY A 135 -18.72 27.46 5.61
N GLN A 136 -17.57 28.11 5.85
CA GLN A 136 -16.34 27.84 5.11
C GLN A 136 -15.61 26.61 5.65
N VAL A 137 -15.02 25.84 4.74
CA VAL A 137 -14.15 24.71 5.10
C VAL A 137 -12.75 25.21 5.42
N ARG A 138 -12.24 24.80 6.58
CA ARG A 138 -10.88 25.11 7.06
C ARG A 138 -10.13 23.81 7.32
N PRO A 139 -8.81 23.76 7.07
CA PRO A 139 -8.02 22.55 7.32
C PRO A 139 -8.12 22.12 8.78
N LEU A 140 -7.94 20.82 9.05
CA LEU A 140 -7.91 20.32 10.43
C LEU A 140 -6.73 20.92 11.23
N VAL A 141 -5.60 21.18 10.59
CA VAL A 141 -4.43 21.78 11.24
C VAL A 141 -4.35 23.26 10.90
N ASP A 142 -4.50 24.14 11.89
CA ASP A 142 -4.49 25.61 11.74
C ASP A 142 -3.08 26.21 11.97
N GLU A 143 -2.06 25.58 11.38
CA GLU A 143 -0.69 26.11 11.40
C GLU A 143 -0.43 27.07 10.22
N ILE A 144 0.58 27.93 10.37
CA ILE A 144 0.89 29.01 9.40
C ILE A 144 1.24 28.44 8.02
N ASP A 145 2.03 27.35 7.98
CA ASP A 145 2.52 26.78 6.72
C ASP A 145 1.94 25.40 6.43
N PHE A 146 1.55 25.20 5.18
CA PHE A 146 1.11 23.93 4.61
C PHE A 146 -0.05 23.24 5.37
N CYS A 147 -0.94 24.02 5.98
CA CYS A 147 -2.08 23.54 6.77
C CYS A 147 -2.91 22.44 6.07
N TRP A 148 -3.18 22.59 4.78
CA TRP A 148 -3.90 21.58 4.00
C TRP A 148 -3.10 20.30 3.77
N GLU A 149 -1.80 20.40 3.50
CA GLU A 149 -0.93 19.23 3.32
C GLU A 149 -0.76 18.46 4.65
N LYS A 150 -0.67 19.19 5.76
CA LYS A 150 -0.64 18.60 7.12
C LYS A 150 -1.98 17.98 7.52
N SER A 151 -3.07 18.34 6.84
CA SER A 151 -4.40 17.77 7.02
C SER A 151 -4.74 16.71 5.95
N ARG A 152 -3.75 16.29 5.14
CA ARG A 152 -3.93 15.33 4.05
C ARG A 152 -3.61 13.92 4.50
N LEU A 153 -4.48 13.00 4.12
CA LEU A 153 -4.30 11.56 4.23
C LEU A 153 -4.31 10.94 2.84
N SER A 154 -3.48 9.92 2.63
CA SER A 154 -3.52 9.10 1.42
C SER A 154 -4.14 7.77 1.77
N VAL A 155 -5.24 7.42 1.09
CA VAL A 155 -5.95 6.15 1.30
C VAL A 155 -6.04 5.37 0.00
N ARG A 156 -6.13 4.04 0.09
CA ARG A 156 -6.32 3.18 -1.07
C ARG A 156 -7.63 3.53 -1.76
N LYS A 157 -7.61 3.68 -3.09
CA LYS A 157 -8.80 4.04 -3.89
C LYS A 157 -9.95 3.06 -3.70
N SER A 158 -9.65 1.76 -3.61
CA SER A 158 -10.65 0.71 -3.35
C SER A 158 -11.29 0.81 -1.98
N TRP A 159 -10.54 1.22 -0.96
CA TRP A 159 -11.07 1.49 0.38
C TRP A 159 -11.93 2.75 0.38
N TRP A 160 -11.47 3.82 -0.28
CA TRP A 160 -12.23 5.06 -0.43
C TRP A 160 -13.59 4.80 -1.09
N GLN A 161 -13.63 4.11 -2.23
CA GLN A 161 -14.87 3.79 -2.95
C GLN A 161 -15.89 3.02 -2.09
N LYS A 162 -15.42 2.20 -1.16
CA LYS A 162 -16.30 1.43 -0.26
C LYS A 162 -16.82 2.24 0.92
N ASN A 163 -16.04 3.20 1.43
CA ASN A 163 -16.33 3.89 2.68
C ASN A 163 -16.78 5.34 2.50
N SER A 164 -16.48 6.00 1.38
CA SER A 164 -16.74 7.43 1.19
C SER A 164 -18.21 7.82 1.33
N GLY A 165 -19.14 6.87 1.09
CA GLY A 165 -20.57 7.10 1.23
C GLY A 165 -21.04 7.33 2.67
N THR A 166 -20.23 6.98 3.68
CA THR A 166 -20.56 7.22 5.10
C THR A 166 -19.93 8.51 5.64
N PHE A 167 -19.04 9.15 4.87
CA PHE A 167 -18.31 10.33 5.30
C PHE A 167 -19.10 11.60 5.05
N GLN A 168 -19.06 12.53 6.00
CA GLN A 168 -19.61 13.85 5.76
C GLN A 168 -18.65 14.64 4.88
N CYS A 169 -19.12 15.01 3.70
CA CYS A 169 -18.38 15.79 2.72
C CYS A 169 -19.04 17.18 2.58
N PRO A 170 -18.28 18.23 2.21
CA PRO A 170 -18.87 19.50 1.83
C PRO A 170 -19.68 19.35 0.52
N ASP A 171 -20.48 20.37 0.19
CA ASP A 171 -21.17 20.43 -1.08
C ASP A 171 -20.19 20.47 -2.28
N GLU A 172 -20.73 20.14 -3.46
CA GLU A 172 -19.95 20.01 -4.69
C GLU A 172 -19.31 21.33 -5.14
N GLU A 173 -19.96 22.47 -4.86
CA GLU A 173 -19.44 23.80 -5.19
C GLU A 173 -18.18 24.11 -4.36
N THR A 174 -18.26 23.88 -3.05
CA THR A 174 -17.15 24.04 -2.10
C THR A 174 -15.98 23.14 -2.46
N LEU A 175 -16.25 21.87 -2.78
CA LEU A 175 -15.21 20.94 -3.20
C LEU A 175 -14.54 21.38 -4.51
N THR A 176 -15.32 21.85 -5.48
CA THR A 176 -14.79 22.36 -6.76
C THR A 176 -13.91 23.59 -6.56
N CYS A 177 -14.33 24.52 -5.69
CA CYS A 177 -13.55 25.69 -5.33
C CYS A 177 -12.21 25.30 -4.68
N PHE A 178 -12.23 24.35 -3.73
CA PHE A 178 -11.03 23.81 -3.11
C PHE A 178 -10.05 23.23 -4.14
N ARG A 179 -10.53 22.35 -5.02
CA ARG A 179 -9.72 21.68 -6.04
C ARG A 179 -9.01 22.68 -6.95
N LYS A 180 -9.72 23.74 -7.37
CA LYS A 180 -9.16 24.82 -8.19
C LYS A 180 -8.14 25.65 -7.41
N ARG A 181 -8.50 26.10 -6.22
CA ARG A 181 -7.66 26.99 -5.40
C ARG A 181 -6.34 26.33 -4.98
N HIS A 182 -6.38 25.04 -4.65
CA HIS A 182 -5.22 24.29 -4.15
C HIS A 182 -4.55 23.43 -5.22
N HIS A 183 -4.99 23.49 -6.48
CA HIS A 183 -4.44 22.70 -7.59
C HIS A 183 -4.47 21.18 -7.31
N ARG A 184 -5.57 20.70 -6.72
CA ARG A 184 -5.79 19.29 -6.33
C ARG A 184 -6.98 18.72 -7.09
N PRO A 185 -6.85 18.39 -8.39
CA PRO A 185 -8.00 18.01 -9.23
C PRO A 185 -8.74 16.75 -8.73
N SER A 186 -8.01 15.80 -8.16
CA SER A 186 -8.54 14.54 -7.60
C SER A 186 -8.73 14.57 -6.08
N GLY A 187 -8.55 15.73 -5.42
CA GLY A 187 -8.66 15.85 -3.97
C GLY A 187 -10.10 15.66 -3.49
N HIS A 188 -10.24 15.02 -2.33
CA HIS A 188 -11.51 14.87 -1.61
C HIS A 188 -11.43 15.57 -0.25
N ILE A 189 -12.54 16.14 0.22
CA ILE A 189 -12.62 16.71 1.57
C ILE A 189 -13.56 15.86 2.43
N VAL A 190 -13.12 15.54 3.64
CA VAL A 190 -13.94 14.92 4.69
C VAL A 190 -14.01 15.86 5.88
N LEU A 191 -15.24 16.09 6.35
CA LEU A 191 -15.51 16.98 7.47
C LEU A 191 -15.31 16.25 8.79
N VAL A 192 -14.75 16.94 9.77
CA VAL A 192 -14.65 16.51 11.17
C VAL A 192 -15.25 17.58 12.07
N SER A 193 -15.61 17.19 13.29
CA SER A 193 -16.11 18.15 14.28
C SER A 193 -15.07 19.23 14.61
N GLU A 194 -15.50 20.29 15.29
CA GLU A 194 -14.59 21.33 15.81
C GLU A 194 -13.46 20.75 16.68
N MET A 195 -13.75 19.67 17.40
CA MET A 195 -12.75 18.95 18.19
C MET A 195 -11.78 18.13 17.35
N GLY A 196 -12.00 18.02 16.03
CA GLY A 196 -11.18 17.25 15.11
C GLY A 196 -11.43 15.74 15.18
N GLU A 197 -12.65 15.34 15.55
CA GLU A 197 -13.09 13.93 15.64
C GLU A 197 -14.35 13.72 14.79
N ALA A 198 -14.57 12.50 14.31
CA ALA A 198 -15.78 12.07 13.62
C ALA A 198 -16.00 10.56 13.86
N SER A 199 -17.18 10.03 13.51
CA SER A 199 -17.45 8.59 13.62
C SER A 199 -16.49 7.71 12.81
N TYR A 200 -15.89 8.28 11.76
CA TYR A 200 -14.93 7.64 10.85
C TYR A 200 -13.49 8.19 10.99
N TYR A 201 -13.23 9.11 11.93
CA TYR A 201 -11.90 9.65 12.14
C TYR A 201 -11.64 9.98 13.60
N SER A 202 -10.53 9.50 14.13
CA SER A 202 -10.05 9.90 15.46
C SER A 202 -8.60 10.36 15.43
N LYS A 203 -8.24 11.35 16.25
CA LYS A 203 -6.84 11.78 16.38
C LYS A 203 -5.92 10.67 16.90
N ARG A 204 -6.47 9.70 17.63
CA ARG A 204 -5.69 8.60 18.20
C ARG A 204 -5.45 7.46 17.21
N PHE A 205 -6.43 7.16 16.36
CA PHE A 205 -6.43 5.96 15.51
C PHE A 205 -6.42 6.25 14.01
N GLY A 206 -6.62 7.51 13.61
CA GLY A 206 -6.74 7.93 12.21
C GLY A 206 -8.12 7.67 11.64
N LEU A 207 -8.18 7.45 10.32
CA LEU A 207 -9.40 7.03 9.63
C LEU A 207 -9.75 5.59 10.02
N VAL A 208 -11.02 5.35 10.30
CA VAL A 208 -11.58 4.06 10.72
C VAL A 208 -12.44 3.49 9.61
#